data_AF-A0A956KB72-F1
#
_entry.id   AF-A0A956KB72-F1
#
_cell.length_a   1.000
_cell.length_b   1.000
_cell.length_c   1.000
_cell.angle_alpha   90.00
_cell.angle_beta   90.00
_cell.angle_gamma   90.00
#
_symmetry.space_group_name_H-M   'P 1'
#
loop_
_entity.id
_entity.type
_entity.pdbx_description
1 polymer ?
#
loop_
_entity_poly.entity_id
_entity_poly.type
_entity_poly.pdbx_seq_one_letter_code
_entity_poly.pdbx_strand_id
1 'polypeptide(L)'
;MTTDDRTLHAVLGKFPWRRRKPRVTRGRALAYKNRAGTVLWAEPEALATFEDPGPALAYVALRGDAVGQSLARALIEHHAQELDVALSDEPAARSEQGLRVIKRLLMKAGLTPSLPLGRFTLEQLLIATWALGAAVEDDPC
;
A
#
# COMPACT_ATOMS: atom_id res chain seq x y z
N MET A 1 -12.08 12.99 11.15
CA MET A 1 -10.66 12.58 11.07
C MET A 1 -10.11 12.53 12.47
N THR A 2 -9.72 11.35 12.92
CA THR A 2 -9.01 11.18 14.19
C THR A 2 -7.61 11.77 14.09
N THR A 3 -6.89 11.89 15.21
CA THR A 3 -5.48 12.32 15.21
C THR A 3 -4.61 11.36 14.40
N ASP A 4 -4.94 10.08 14.37
CA ASP A 4 -4.19 9.05 13.66
C ASP A 4 -4.38 9.11 12.14
N ASP A 5 -5.58 9.46 11.66
CA ASP A 5 -5.81 9.82 10.26
C ASP A 5 -4.89 10.97 9.85
N ARG A 6 -4.69 11.98 10.72
CA ARG A 6 -3.84 13.12 10.40
C ARG A 6 -2.39 12.66 10.19
N THR A 7 -1.89 11.73 10.99
CA THR A 7 -0.55 11.16 10.86
C THR A 7 -0.39 10.46 9.51
N LEU A 8 -1.32 9.58 9.13
CA LEU A 8 -1.26 8.91 7.82
C LEU A 8 -1.37 9.89 6.64
N HIS A 9 -2.23 10.90 6.74
CA HIS A 9 -2.33 11.93 5.70
C HIS A 9 -1.04 12.77 5.59
N ALA A 10 -0.26 12.92 6.67
CA ALA A 10 1.05 13.56 6.63
C ALA A 10 2.09 12.67 5.95
N VAL A 11 2.07 11.36 6.25
CA VAL A 11 2.91 10.35 5.57
C VAL A 11 2.61 10.33 4.08
N LEU A 12 1.33 10.28 3.69
CA LEU A 12 0.91 10.38 2.29
C LEU A 12 1.40 11.65 1.62
N GLY A 13 1.46 12.77 2.36
CA GLY A 13 1.94 14.05 1.84
C GLY A 13 3.41 14.07 1.41
N LYS A 14 4.22 13.09 1.83
CA LYS A 14 5.63 12.98 1.40
C LYS A 14 5.78 12.58 -0.06
N PHE A 15 4.80 11.86 -0.62
CA PHE A 15 4.84 11.43 -2.01
C PHE A 15 4.49 12.60 -2.95
N PRO A 16 5.20 12.78 -4.08
CA PRO A 16 4.96 13.87 -5.03
C PRO A 16 3.71 13.62 -5.90
N TRP A 17 2.51 13.78 -5.30
CA TRP A 17 1.26 13.58 -6.01
C TRP A 17 1.03 14.59 -7.15
N ARG A 18 0.40 14.13 -8.23
CA ARG A 18 0.10 14.93 -9.42
C ARG A 18 -1.29 15.56 -9.35
N ARG A 19 -1.47 16.78 -9.87
CA ARG A 19 -2.79 17.42 -9.97
C ARG A 19 -3.66 16.84 -11.10
N ARG A 20 -3.03 16.30 -12.14
CA ARG A 20 -3.71 15.69 -13.28
C ARG A 20 -3.67 14.18 -13.17
N LYS A 21 -4.78 13.53 -13.50
CA LYS A 21 -4.87 12.06 -13.57
C LYS A 21 -3.88 11.55 -14.63
N PRO A 22 -2.90 10.71 -14.25
CA PRO A 22 -1.96 10.14 -15.20
C PRO A 22 -2.66 9.10 -16.09
N ARG A 23 -2.11 8.91 -17.29
CA ARG A 23 -2.42 7.74 -18.12
C ARG A 23 -1.55 6.60 -17.60
N VAL A 24 -2.17 5.64 -16.93
CA VAL A 24 -1.47 4.48 -16.37
C VAL A 24 -1.25 3.42 -17.43
N THR A 25 -0.07 2.82 -17.43
CA THR A 25 0.30 1.69 -18.28
C THR A 25 -0.20 0.36 -17.71
N ARG A 26 -0.26 0.24 -16.38
CA ARG A 26 -0.75 -0.95 -15.66
C ARG A 26 -1.62 -0.55 -14.47
N GLY A 27 -2.72 -1.27 -14.26
CA GLY A 27 -3.65 -1.03 -13.16
C GLY A 27 -4.50 0.25 -13.32
N ARG A 28 -4.97 0.82 -12.20
CA ARG A 28 -5.79 2.05 -12.18
C ARG A 28 -5.05 3.19 -11.48
N ALA A 29 -5.16 4.40 -12.02
CA ALA A 29 -4.60 5.59 -11.38
C ALA A 29 -5.15 5.75 -9.96
N LEU A 30 -4.24 6.00 -9.01
CA LEU A 30 -4.56 6.17 -7.60
C LEU A 30 -5.06 7.58 -7.37
N ALA A 31 -6.18 7.72 -6.64
CA ALA A 31 -6.71 8.99 -6.22
C ALA A 31 -6.54 9.16 -4.71
N TYR A 32 -6.04 10.31 -4.30
CA TYR A 32 -5.89 10.73 -2.90
C TYR A 32 -6.54 12.10 -2.72
N LYS A 33 -7.49 12.22 -1.79
CA LYS A 33 -8.07 13.52 -1.42
C LYS A 33 -7.26 14.10 -0.27
N ASN A 34 -6.55 15.19 -0.53
CA ASN A 34 -5.76 15.86 0.50
C ASN A 34 -6.67 16.60 1.50
N ARG A 35 -6.08 17.17 2.55
CA ARG A 35 -6.81 17.91 3.59
C ARG A 35 -7.55 19.15 3.06
N ALA A 36 -7.07 19.75 1.97
CA ALA A 36 -7.74 20.88 1.30
C ALA A 36 -8.92 20.43 0.42
N GLY A 37 -9.24 19.13 0.41
CA GLY A 37 -10.30 18.56 -0.42
C GLY A 37 -9.94 18.40 -1.89
N THR A 38 -8.70 18.69 -2.27
CA THR A 38 -8.21 18.53 -3.65
C THR A 38 -7.90 17.06 -3.91
N VAL A 39 -8.36 16.54 -5.06
CA VAL A 39 -8.00 15.20 -5.52
C VAL A 39 -6.65 15.27 -6.23
N LEU A 40 -5.71 14.49 -5.73
CA LEU A 40 -4.39 14.30 -6.29
C LEU A 40 -4.25 12.87 -6.79
N TRP A 41 -3.34 12.68 -7.72
CA TRP A 41 -3.22 11.45 -8.50
C TRP A 41 -1.82 10.89 -8.50
N ALA A 42 -1.72 9.57 -8.53
CA ALA A 42 -0.47 8.85 -8.70
C ALA A 42 -0.63 7.66 -9.65
N GLU A 43 0.46 7.26 -10.27
CA GLU A 43 0.57 5.96 -10.93
C GLU A 43 0.90 4.92 -9.84
N PRO A 44 0.23 3.75 -9.82
CA PRO A 44 0.46 2.75 -8.78
C PRO A 44 1.92 2.32 -8.66
N GLU A 45 2.58 2.07 -9.79
CA GLU A 45 3.98 1.64 -9.85
C GLU A 45 4.92 2.72 -9.30
N ALA A 46 4.68 3.99 -9.62
CA ALA A 46 5.47 5.10 -9.08
C ALA A 46 5.34 5.22 -7.56
N LEU A 47 4.17 4.89 -7.00
CA LEU A 47 3.98 4.87 -5.54
C LEU A 47 4.60 3.61 -4.90
N ALA A 48 4.48 2.45 -5.55
CA ALA A 48 5.02 1.18 -5.06
C ALA A 48 6.55 1.14 -5.02
N THR A 49 7.21 1.84 -5.95
CA THR A 49 8.68 1.88 -6.08
C THR A 49 9.30 3.14 -5.45
N PHE A 50 8.51 3.91 -4.70
CA PHE A 50 9.00 5.12 -4.06
C PHE A 50 9.98 4.80 -2.93
N GLU A 51 11.04 5.61 -2.80
CA GLU A 51 12.16 5.35 -1.88
C GLU A 51 11.71 5.16 -0.41
N ASP A 52 10.81 6.04 0.06
CA ASP A 52 10.09 5.87 1.32
C ASP A 52 8.84 5.00 1.05
N PRO A 53 8.73 3.77 1.58
CA PRO A 53 7.54 2.94 1.37
C PRO A 53 6.33 3.41 2.19
N GLY A 54 6.52 4.36 3.11
CA GLY A 54 5.50 4.87 4.01
C GLY A 54 4.23 5.37 3.32
N PRO A 55 4.29 6.21 2.27
CA PRO A 55 3.12 6.65 1.51
C PRO A 55 2.33 5.50 0.89
N ALA A 56 3.01 4.48 0.34
CA ALA A 56 2.32 3.31 -0.22
C ALA A 56 1.60 2.52 0.87
N LEU A 57 2.28 2.23 1.98
CA LEU A 57 1.70 1.54 3.14
C LEU A 57 0.50 2.31 3.72
N ALA A 58 0.65 3.61 3.91
CA ALA A 58 -0.44 4.47 4.40
C ALA A 58 -1.64 4.45 3.44
N TYR A 59 -1.39 4.44 2.13
CA TYR A 59 -2.47 4.38 1.13
C TYR A 59 -3.20 3.05 1.18
N VAL A 60 -2.48 1.93 1.23
CA VAL A 60 -3.04 0.57 1.35
C VAL A 60 -3.88 0.44 2.62
N ALA A 61 -3.37 0.92 3.75
CA ALA A 61 -4.10 0.84 5.02
C ALA A 61 -5.42 1.63 5.01
N LEU A 62 -5.48 2.73 4.28
CA LEU A 62 -6.68 3.55 4.12
C LEU A 62 -7.62 3.03 3.02
N ARG A 63 -7.22 2.02 2.24
CA ARG A 63 -7.95 1.49 1.08
C ARG A 63 -8.03 -0.04 1.15
N GLY A 64 -9.17 -0.55 1.63
CA GLY A 64 -9.47 -2.00 1.62
C GLY A 64 -10.10 -2.52 0.33
N ASP A 65 -10.19 -1.70 -0.73
CA ASP A 65 -10.81 -2.07 -2.01
C ASP A 65 -9.79 -2.65 -3.00
N ALA A 66 -10.27 -3.09 -4.17
CA ALA A 66 -9.43 -3.70 -5.22
C ALA A 66 -8.23 -2.83 -5.63
N VAL A 67 -8.35 -1.49 -5.52
CA VAL A 67 -7.23 -0.57 -5.79
C VAL A 67 -6.14 -0.70 -4.73
N GLY A 68 -6.51 -0.73 -3.45
CA GLY A 68 -5.58 -0.96 -2.35
C GLY A 68 -4.93 -2.34 -2.42
N GLN A 69 -5.70 -3.38 -2.78
CA GLN A 69 -5.19 -4.74 -2.96
C GLN A 69 -4.16 -4.82 -4.10
N SER A 70 -4.46 -4.23 -5.26
CA SER A 70 -3.55 -4.17 -6.41
C SER A 70 -2.26 -3.41 -6.08
N LEU A 71 -2.35 -2.28 -5.35
CA LEU A 71 -1.16 -1.56 -4.88
C LEU A 71 -0.36 -2.39 -3.88
N ALA A 72 -1.01 -3.04 -2.91
CA ALA A 72 -0.34 -3.89 -1.94
C ALA A 72 0.46 -4.99 -2.62
N ARG A 73 -0.12 -5.61 -3.66
CA ARG A 73 0.56 -6.61 -4.47
C ARG A 73 1.78 -6.07 -5.20
N ALA A 74 1.63 -4.96 -5.94
CA ALA A 74 2.76 -4.35 -6.64
C ALA A 74 3.89 -3.93 -5.68
N LEU A 75 3.54 -3.37 -4.51
CA LEU A 75 4.49 -3.00 -3.47
C LEU A 75 5.25 -4.22 -2.92
N ILE A 76 4.53 -5.30 -2.62
CA ILE A 76 5.12 -6.51 -2.05
C ILE A 76 5.96 -7.25 -3.08
N GLU A 77 5.50 -7.40 -4.32
CA GLU A 77 6.27 -8.02 -5.40
C GLU A 77 7.58 -7.27 -5.67
N HIS A 78 7.52 -5.95 -5.78
CA HIS A 78 8.71 -5.12 -5.97
C HIS A 78 9.72 -5.30 -4.82
N HIS A 79 9.28 -5.12 -3.58
CA HIS A 79 10.21 -5.20 -2.44
C HIS A 79 10.58 -6.64 -2.07
N ALA A 80 9.81 -7.64 -2.44
CA ALA A 80 10.22 -9.04 -2.31
C ALA A 80 11.46 -9.31 -3.17
N GLN A 81 11.51 -8.78 -4.40
CA GLN A 81 12.70 -8.86 -5.25
C GLN A 81 13.90 -8.13 -4.64
N GLU A 82 13.70 -6.91 -4.12
CA GLU A 82 14.79 -6.15 -3.47
C GLU A 82 15.33 -6.82 -2.20
N LEU A 83 14.47 -7.55 -1.48
CA LEU A 83 14.78 -8.19 -0.21
C LEU A 83 15.20 -9.66 -0.34
N ASP A 84 15.34 -10.16 -1.58
CA ASP A 84 15.63 -11.56 -1.92
C ASP A 84 14.65 -12.56 -1.26
N VAL A 85 13.36 -12.20 -1.29
CA VAL A 85 12.26 -13.04 -0.80
C VAL A 85 11.53 -13.63 -2.00
N ALA A 86 11.72 -14.92 -2.25
CA ALA A 86 10.97 -15.63 -3.28
C ALA A 86 9.51 -15.80 -2.84
N LEU A 87 8.58 -15.12 -3.51
CA LEU A 87 7.14 -15.30 -3.30
C LEU A 87 6.68 -16.61 -3.96
N SER A 88 6.08 -17.48 -3.17
CA SER A 88 5.51 -18.76 -3.60
C SER A 88 4.27 -18.54 -4.47
N ASP A 89 3.96 -19.51 -5.33
CA ASP A 89 2.67 -19.57 -6.02
C ASP A 89 1.56 -20.16 -5.17
N GLU A 90 1.92 -20.84 -4.08
CA GLU A 90 0.95 -21.35 -3.12
C GLU A 90 0.37 -20.20 -2.27
N PRO A 91 -0.96 -19.99 -2.23
CA PRO A 91 -1.57 -18.83 -1.58
C PRO A 91 -1.21 -18.65 -0.10
N ALA A 92 -1.12 -19.74 0.67
CA ALA A 92 -0.79 -19.69 2.09
C ALA A 92 0.67 -19.25 2.30
N ALA A 93 1.61 -19.87 1.58
CA ALA A 93 3.03 -19.52 1.64
C ALA A 93 3.29 -18.10 1.12
N ARG A 94 2.64 -17.71 0.01
CA ARG A 94 2.70 -16.36 -0.56
C ARG A 94 2.24 -15.32 0.46
N SER A 95 1.12 -15.59 1.14
CA SER A 95 0.58 -14.72 2.17
C SER A 95 1.62 -14.50 3.27
N GLU A 96 2.17 -15.57 3.86
CA GLU A 96 3.17 -15.50 4.93
C GLU A 96 4.43 -14.73 4.52
N GLN A 97 4.95 -15.00 3.32
CA GLN A 97 6.13 -14.30 2.79
C GLN A 97 5.86 -12.81 2.59
N GLY A 98 4.68 -12.45 2.09
CA GLY A 98 4.26 -11.05 2.00
C GLY A 98 4.16 -10.37 3.36
N LEU A 99 3.76 -11.07 4.43
CA LEU A 99 3.79 -10.53 5.80
C LEU A 99 5.22 -10.16 6.24
N ARG A 100 6.21 -10.97 5.87
CA ARG A 100 7.63 -10.68 6.17
C ARG A 100 8.09 -9.41 5.46
N VAL A 101 7.66 -9.20 4.22
CA VAL A 101 7.94 -7.98 3.45
C VAL A 101 7.26 -6.77 4.12
N ILE A 102 5.95 -6.85 4.43
CA ILE A 102 5.21 -5.75 5.09
C ILE A 102 5.90 -5.32 6.39
N LYS A 103 6.30 -6.27 7.25
CA LYS A 103 6.98 -5.97 8.50
C LYS A 103 8.30 -5.22 8.28
N ARG A 104 9.09 -5.63 7.29
CA ARG A 104 10.34 -4.92 6.92
C ARG A 104 10.07 -3.51 6.41
N LEU A 105 9.04 -3.33 5.59
CA LEU A 105 8.68 -2.02 5.05
C LEU A 105 8.14 -1.07 6.13
N LEU A 106 7.35 -1.57 7.09
CA LEU A 106 6.89 -0.79 8.23
C LEU A 106 8.06 -0.25 9.05
N MET A 107 9.06 -1.11 9.33
CA MET A 107 10.29 -0.70 10.02
C MET A 107 11.08 0.33 9.20
N LYS A 108 11.27 0.11 7.88
CA LYS A 108 11.96 1.04 6.98
C LYS A 108 11.28 2.42 6.94
N ALA A 109 9.95 2.45 6.91
CA ALA A 109 9.16 3.68 6.90
C ALA A 109 9.09 4.39 8.26
N GLY A 110 9.57 3.76 9.34
CA GLY A 110 9.41 4.26 10.71
C GLY A 110 7.93 4.36 11.14
N LEU A 111 7.06 3.52 10.58
CA LEU A 111 5.63 3.51 10.92
C LEU A 111 5.35 2.55 12.07
N THR A 112 4.61 3.03 13.08
CA THR A 112 4.21 2.24 14.24
C THR A 112 3.15 1.21 13.85
N PRO A 113 3.44 -0.11 13.89
CA PRO A 113 2.48 -1.15 13.47
C PRO A 113 1.19 -1.16 14.32
N SER A 114 1.32 -0.85 15.61
CA SER A 114 0.23 -0.77 16.57
C SER A 114 -0.57 0.54 16.51
N LEU A 115 -0.30 1.42 15.54
CA LEU A 115 -1.05 2.66 15.36
C LEU A 115 -2.55 2.32 15.12
N PRO A 116 -3.48 2.80 15.96
CA PRO A 116 -4.90 2.53 15.78
C PRO A 116 -5.48 3.36 14.63
N LEU A 117 -6.30 2.71 13.80
CA LEU A 117 -7.02 3.28 12.67
C LEU A 117 -8.48 2.80 12.74
N GLY A 118 -9.29 3.57 13.47
CA GLY A 118 -10.64 3.17 13.83
C GLY A 118 -10.64 2.00 14.80
N ARG A 119 -11.12 0.83 14.37
CA ARG A 119 -11.21 -0.40 15.19
C ARG A 119 -10.03 -1.34 15.03
N PHE A 120 -9.16 -1.10 14.06
CA PHE A 120 -8.05 -1.99 13.69
C PHE A 120 -6.73 -1.24 13.78
N THR A 121 -5.61 -1.94 13.86
CA THR A 121 -4.28 -1.34 13.76
C THR A 121 -3.84 -1.17 12.30
N LEU A 122 -2.84 -0.32 12.08
CA LEU A 122 -2.16 -0.18 10.79
C LEU A 122 -1.70 -1.54 10.25
N GLU A 123 -1.05 -2.34 11.08
CA GLU A 123 -0.63 -3.69 10.70
C GLU A 123 -1.81 -4.58 10.31
N GLN A 124 -2.89 -4.60 11.10
CA GLN A 124 -4.07 -5.42 10.80
C GLN A 124 -4.70 -5.05 9.46
N LEU A 125 -4.81 -3.76 9.15
CA LEU A 125 -5.35 -3.29 7.87
C LEU A 125 -4.46 -3.66 6.69
N LEU A 126 -3.13 -3.50 6.83
CA LEU A 126 -2.17 -3.90 5.80
C LEU A 126 -2.22 -5.41 5.53
N ILE A 127 -2.24 -6.21 6.60
CA ILE A 127 -2.32 -7.66 6.52
C ILE A 127 -3.63 -8.10 5.85
N ALA A 128 -4.76 -7.51 6.26
CA ALA A 128 -6.05 -7.84 5.67
C ALA A 128 -6.11 -7.49 4.18
N THR A 129 -5.66 -6.29 3.80
CA THR A 129 -5.62 -5.88 2.39
C THR A 129 -4.69 -6.76 1.55
N TRP A 130 -3.54 -7.15 2.09
CA TRP A 130 -2.65 -8.09 1.42
C TRP A 130 -3.25 -9.49 1.29
N ALA A 131 -3.78 -10.06 2.36
CA ALA A 131 -4.38 -11.40 2.34
C ALA A 131 -5.52 -11.48 1.30
N LEU A 132 -6.34 -10.44 1.21
CA LEU A 132 -7.37 -10.32 0.17
C LEU A 132 -6.77 -10.24 -1.24
N GLY A 133 -5.71 -9.44 -1.43
CA GLY A 133 -5.04 -9.30 -2.73
C GLY A 133 -4.22 -10.52 -3.16
N ALA A 134 -3.68 -11.29 -2.23
CA ALA A 134 -2.89 -12.50 -2.48
C ALA A 134 -3.76 -13.72 -2.81
N ALA A 135 -5.02 -13.72 -2.35
CA ALA A 135 -5.99 -14.77 -2.62
C ALA A 135 -6.71 -14.61 -3.97
N VAL A 136 -6.66 -13.42 -4.59
CA VAL A 136 -7.24 -13.17 -5.91
C VAL A 136 -6.25 -13.69 -6.95
N GLU A 137 -6.60 -14.78 -7.63
CA GLU A 137 -5.91 -15.21 -8.85
C GLU A 137 -5.85 -14.03 -9.83
N ASP A 138 -4.74 -13.87 -10.55
CA ASP A 138 -4.61 -12.82 -11.57
C ASP A 138 -5.79 -12.90 -12.53
N ASP A 139 -6.80 -12.06 -12.33
CA ASP A 139 -7.90 -11.93 -13.27
C ASP A 139 -7.30 -11.21 -14.48
N PRO A 140 -7.09 -11.90 -15.62
CA PRO A 140 -6.60 -11.25 -16.81
C PRO A 140 -7.79 -10.46 -17.35
N CYS A 141 -7.87 -9.18 -16.98
CA CYS A 141 -8.70 -8.23 -17.71
C CYS A 141 -8.42 -8.33 -19.21
#